data_AF-A0A0E3QJ89-F1
#
_entry.id   AF-A0A0E3QJ89-F1
#
_cell.length_a   1.000
_cell.length_b   1.000
_cell.length_c   1.000
_cell.angle_alpha   90.00
_cell.angle_beta   90.00
_cell.angle_gamma   90.00
#
_symmetry.space_group_name_H-M   'P 1'
#
loop_
_entity.id
_entity.type
_entity.pdbx_description
1 polymer ?
#
loop_
_entity_poly.entity_id
_entity_poly.type
_entity_poly.pdbx_seq_one_letter_code
_entity_poly.pdbx_strand_id
1 'polypeptide(L)'
;MEQPIGTESKTELEVSQVPWWSLLLEGIIAIVIGIFLLYEPIATTILLIQLLAIFWLAEGIVAVIGALIFTKYGKWKLLSGILSIIAGVVILMYPIISPYVVLKFLIIFIGALAIVNGAIVLASALKGGGRGTGILGALTIILGLLLLTNSLAGVLILPWIFGLFLVIGGIGAVVWGIKIRA
;
A
#
# COMPACT_ATOMS: atom_id res chain seq x y z
N MET A 1 57.95 10.53 -5.35
CA MET A 1 56.98 11.25 -4.51
C MET A 1 55.66 10.52 -4.67
N GLU A 2 55.44 9.51 -3.83
CA GLU A 2 54.25 8.65 -3.86
C GLU A 2 53.17 9.31 -3.00
N GLN A 3 51.98 9.52 -3.56
CA GLN A 3 50.79 9.89 -2.77
C GLN A 3 50.03 8.61 -2.39
N PRO A 4 49.65 8.42 -1.11
CA PRO A 4 48.92 7.24 -0.70
C PRO A 4 47.44 7.35 -1.13
N ILE A 5 47.05 6.48 -2.05
CA ILE A 5 45.67 6.30 -2.51
C ILE A 5 44.99 5.32 -1.53
N GLY A 6 44.31 5.82 -0.50
CA GLY A 6 43.64 4.88 0.40
C GLY A 6 42.90 5.48 1.58
N THR A 7 41.77 6.17 1.35
CA THR A 7 40.74 6.32 2.40
C THR A 7 39.31 6.55 1.89
N GLU A 8 39.09 6.88 0.62
CA GLU A 8 37.76 7.35 0.17
C GLU A 8 36.74 6.25 -0.25
N SER A 9 37.12 4.96 -0.24
CA SER A 9 36.17 3.87 -0.56
C SER A 9 35.75 3.06 0.67
N LYS A 10 35.16 3.72 1.67
CA LYS A 10 34.41 3.03 2.75
C LYS A 10 32.95 3.51 2.86
N THR A 11 32.52 4.32 1.90
CA THR A 11 31.14 4.77 1.70
C THR A 11 30.51 4.07 0.49
N GLU A 12 30.92 2.84 0.18
CA GLU A 12 30.10 1.95 -0.63
C GLU A 12 28.90 1.54 0.23
N LEU A 13 27.84 2.32 0.11
CA LEU A 13 26.43 1.97 0.31
C LEU A 13 26.25 0.62 0.99
N GLU A 14 26.24 0.60 2.31
CA GLU A 14 25.76 -0.52 3.10
C GLU A 14 24.29 -0.69 2.72
N VAL A 15 24.02 -1.51 1.69
CA VAL A 15 22.68 -1.91 1.30
C VAL A 15 22.15 -2.67 2.49
N SER A 16 21.42 -1.96 3.36
CA SER A 16 20.80 -2.47 4.58
C SER A 16 20.09 -3.77 4.26
N GLN A 17 20.76 -4.89 4.48
CA GLN A 17 20.22 -6.22 4.27
C GLN A 17 19.05 -6.33 5.25
N VAL A 18 17.83 -6.41 4.72
CA VAL A 18 16.64 -6.54 5.55
C VAL A 18 16.85 -7.77 6.44
N PRO A 19 16.79 -7.64 7.77
CA PRO A 19 17.05 -8.78 8.64
C PRO A 19 16.04 -9.90 8.35
N TRP A 20 16.51 -11.14 8.18
CA TRP A 20 15.67 -12.30 7.85
C TRP A 20 14.48 -12.45 8.80
N TRP A 21 14.67 -12.13 10.09
CA TRP A 21 13.62 -12.19 11.11
C TRP A 21 12.51 -11.16 10.90
N SER A 22 12.84 -9.99 10.34
CA SER A 22 11.85 -8.95 10.02
C SER A 22 10.91 -9.45 8.92
N LEU A 23 11.47 -10.10 7.90
CA LEU A 23 10.69 -10.67 6.80
C LEU A 23 9.78 -11.82 7.26
N LEU A 24 10.28 -12.67 8.17
CA LEU A 24 9.45 -13.73 8.77
C LEU A 24 8.29 -13.16 9.60
N LEU A 25 8.56 -12.16 10.44
CA LEU A 25 7.54 -11.53 11.26
C LEU A 25 6.45 -10.89 10.39
N GLU A 26 6.86 -10.18 9.34
CA GLU A 26 5.95 -9.60 8.36
C GLU A 26 5.08 -10.67 7.69
N GLY A 27 5.68 -11.78 7.24
CA GLY A 27 4.95 -12.87 6.61
C GLY A 27 3.93 -13.53 7.53
N ILE A 28 4.29 -13.80 8.79
CA ILE A 28 3.37 -14.38 9.79
C ILE A 28 2.21 -13.41 10.08
N ILE A 29 2.51 -12.12 10.29
CA ILE A 29 1.48 -11.10 10.54
C ILE A 29 0.54 -11.00 9.34
N ALA A 30 1.08 -10.97 8.11
CA ALA A 30 0.29 -10.93 6.89
C ALA A 30 -0.64 -12.13 6.76
N ILE A 31 -0.16 -13.36 7.04
CA ILE A 31 -1.01 -14.57 7.01
C ILE A 31 -2.14 -14.46 8.04
N VAL A 32 -1.83 -14.08 9.28
CA VAL A 32 -2.84 -13.96 10.35
C VAL A 32 -3.91 -12.94 9.97
N ILE A 33 -3.50 -11.74 9.56
CA ILE A 33 -4.43 -10.69 9.12
C ILE A 33 -5.23 -11.15 7.90
N GLY A 34 -4.59 -11.80 6.94
CA GLY A 34 -5.23 -12.32 5.74
C GLY A 34 -6.32 -13.34 6.05
N ILE A 35 -6.05 -14.27 6.97
CA ILE A 35 -7.04 -15.23 7.48
C ILE A 35 -8.21 -14.48 8.13
N PHE A 36 -7.95 -13.52 9.03
CA PHE A 36 -9.01 -12.74 9.66
C PHE A 36 -9.88 -11.98 8.64
N LEU A 37 -9.29 -11.43 7.58
CA LEU A 37 -10.04 -10.79 6.49
C LEU A 37 -10.96 -11.75 5.74
N LEU A 38 -10.59 -13.03 5.61
CA LEU A 38 -11.40 -14.01 4.91
C LEU A 38 -12.59 -14.51 5.75
N TYR A 39 -12.41 -14.59 7.08
CA TYR A 39 -13.46 -15.02 8.01
C TYR A 39 -14.38 -13.88 8.44
N GLU A 40 -13.81 -12.76 8.86
CA GLU A 40 -14.52 -11.60 9.42
C GLU A 40 -14.09 -10.31 8.69
N PRO A 41 -14.44 -10.17 7.40
CA PRO A 41 -13.94 -9.09 6.53
C PRO A 41 -14.28 -7.71 7.06
N ILE A 42 -15.51 -7.52 7.54
CA ILE A 42 -16.00 -6.21 8.01
C ILE A 42 -15.25 -5.80 9.28
N ALA A 43 -15.24 -6.66 10.29
CA ALA A 43 -14.60 -6.38 11.57
C ALA A 43 -13.09 -6.19 11.40
N THR A 44 -12.43 -7.05 10.63
CA THR A 44 -10.99 -6.94 10.37
C THR A 44 -10.64 -5.67 9.62
N THR A 45 -11.46 -5.27 8.64
CA THR A 45 -11.24 -4.01 7.90
C THR A 45 -11.37 -2.78 8.79
N ILE A 46 -12.37 -2.76 9.70
CA ILE A 46 -12.50 -1.71 10.72
C ILE A 46 -11.22 -1.62 11.57
N LEU A 47 -10.75 -2.76 12.09
CA LEU A 47 -9.54 -2.81 12.92
C LEU A 47 -8.29 -2.32 12.18
N LEU A 48 -8.09 -2.75 10.94
CA LEU A 48 -6.93 -2.31 10.14
C LEU A 48 -6.95 -0.82 9.87
N ILE A 49 -8.12 -0.25 9.59
CA ILE A 49 -8.27 1.19 9.36
C ILE A 49 -8.08 1.99 10.64
N GLN A 50 -8.52 1.47 11.80
CA GLN A 50 -8.22 2.07 13.09
C GLN A 50 -6.72 2.05 13.38
N LEU A 51 -6.04 0.93 13.11
CA LEU A 51 -4.60 0.84 13.26
C LEU A 51 -3.88 1.84 12.35
N LEU A 52 -4.30 1.94 11.08
CA LEU A 52 -3.81 2.95 10.13
C LEU A 52 -4.02 4.37 10.66
N ALA A 53 -5.18 4.67 11.27
CA ALA A 53 -5.44 5.98 11.85
C ALA A 53 -4.48 6.32 12.99
N ILE A 54 -4.15 5.35 13.86
CA ILE A 54 -3.16 5.53 14.92
C ILE A 54 -1.79 5.83 14.31
N PHE A 55 -1.40 5.13 13.25
CA PHE A 55 -0.16 5.43 12.51
C PHE A 55 -0.16 6.82 11.91
N TRP A 56 -1.25 7.28 11.30
CA TRP A 56 -1.39 8.65 10.80
C TRP A 56 -1.30 9.70 11.90
N LEU A 57 -1.86 9.45 13.08
CA LEU A 57 -1.68 10.33 14.23
C LEU A 57 -0.20 10.45 14.61
N ALA A 58 0.49 9.32 14.73
CA ALA A 58 1.91 9.30 15.08
C ALA A 58 2.77 10.01 14.02
N GLU A 59 2.55 9.71 12.74
CA GLU A 59 3.22 10.35 11.61
C GLU A 59 2.96 11.86 11.60
N GLY A 60 1.71 12.27 11.78
CA GLY A 60 1.30 13.66 11.79
C GLY A 60 1.94 14.44 12.94
N ILE A 61 2.02 13.86 14.14
CA ILE A 61 2.71 14.46 15.29
C ILE A 61 4.20 14.64 14.98
N VAL A 62 4.86 13.61 14.45
CA VAL A 62 6.28 13.67 14.07
C VAL A 62 6.51 14.71 12.97
N ALA A 63 5.61 14.81 11.99
CA ALA A 63 5.69 15.79 10.90
C ALA A 63 5.53 17.23 11.41
N VAL A 64 4.59 17.47 12.33
CA VAL A 64 4.39 18.79 12.97
C VAL A 64 5.63 19.18 13.78
N ILE A 65 6.11 18.29 14.66
CA ILE A 65 7.32 18.53 15.45
C ILE A 65 8.51 18.79 14.53
N GLY A 66 8.70 17.98 13.49
CA GLY A 66 9.77 18.15 12.52
C GLY A 66 9.71 19.47 11.75
N ALA A 67 8.51 19.96 11.41
CA ALA A 67 8.34 21.27 10.75
C ALA A 67 8.66 22.45 11.68
N LEU A 68 8.44 22.30 12.98
CA LEU A 68 8.79 23.32 13.99
C LEU A 68 10.29 23.36 14.26
N ILE A 69 10.96 22.19 14.31
CA ILE A 69 12.40 22.09 14.59
C ILE A 69 13.22 22.48 13.35
N PHE A 70 12.83 21.99 12.18
CA PHE A 70 13.57 22.16 10.94
C PHE A 70 12.79 23.05 9.99
N THR A 71 13.00 24.37 10.09
CA THR A 71 12.36 25.41 9.27
C THR A 71 12.61 25.27 7.76
N LYS A 72 13.59 24.44 7.36
CA LYS A 72 13.85 24.07 5.96
C LYS A 72 12.73 23.22 5.35
N TYR A 73 11.98 22.48 6.17
CA TYR A 73 10.77 21.82 5.72
C TYR A 73 9.60 22.78 5.89
N GLY A 74 9.35 23.56 4.84
CA GLY A 74 8.43 24.69 4.86
C GLY A 74 6.96 24.35 5.19
N LYS A 75 6.10 25.36 5.05
CA LYS A 75 4.66 25.35 5.40
C LYS A 75 3.89 24.10 4.93
N TRP A 76 4.33 23.47 3.84
CA TRP A 76 3.76 22.24 3.30
C TRP A 76 3.85 21.04 4.26
N LYS A 77 4.97 20.89 4.98
CA LYS A 77 5.15 19.75 5.90
C LYS A 77 4.32 19.90 7.18
N LEU A 78 4.13 21.15 7.62
CA LEU A 78 3.22 21.46 8.72
C LEU A 78 1.77 21.17 8.30
N LEU A 79 1.37 21.58 7.10
CA LEU A 79 0.03 21.34 6.58
C LEU A 79 -0.25 19.83 6.44
N SER A 80 0.68 19.05 5.90
CA SER A 80 0.52 17.60 5.79
C SER A 80 0.44 16.92 7.15
N GLY A 81 1.24 17.37 8.12
CA GLY A 81 1.19 16.85 9.49
C GLY A 81 -0.16 17.10 10.17
N ILE A 82 -0.67 18.34 10.08
CA ILE A 82 -1.99 18.71 10.62
C ILE A 82 -3.08 17.90 9.93
N LEU A 83 -3.04 17.77 8.60
CA LEU A 83 -4.05 17.03 7.84
C LEU A 83 -4.05 15.53 8.20
N SER A 84 -2.87 14.94 8.41
CA SER A 84 -2.72 13.57 8.87
C SER A 84 -3.32 13.36 10.26
N ILE A 85 -3.08 14.28 11.20
CA ILE A 85 -3.70 14.25 12.54
C ILE A 85 -5.22 14.31 12.43
N ILE A 86 -5.76 15.27 11.67
CA ILE A 86 -7.21 15.43 11.50
C ILE A 86 -7.81 14.16 10.91
N ALA A 87 -7.19 13.60 9.87
CA ALA A 87 -7.65 12.38 9.24
C ALA A 87 -7.66 11.19 10.23
N GLY A 88 -6.59 11.01 11.00
CA GLY A 88 -6.51 9.98 12.05
C GLY A 88 -7.60 10.14 13.11
N VAL A 89 -7.81 11.35 13.63
CA VAL A 89 -8.86 11.62 14.62
C VAL A 89 -10.25 11.32 14.06
N VAL A 90 -10.55 11.77 12.85
CA VAL A 90 -11.85 11.55 12.21
C VAL A 90 -12.14 10.05 12.02
N ILE A 91 -11.13 9.27 11.61
CA ILE A 91 -11.29 7.83 11.42
C ILE A 91 -11.62 7.13 12.75
N LEU A 92 -10.93 7.50 13.84
CA LEU A 92 -11.15 6.91 15.17
C LEU A 92 -12.49 7.32 15.77
N MET A 93 -12.96 8.54 15.49
CA MET A 93 -14.23 9.06 15.98
C MET A 93 -15.44 8.40 15.30
N TYR A 94 -15.28 7.99 14.03
CA TYR A 94 -16.35 7.35 13.24
C TYR A 94 -15.92 5.98 12.69
N PRO A 95 -15.68 4.97 13.54
CA PRO A 95 -15.08 3.71 13.13
C PRO A 95 -15.96 2.86 12.20
N ILE A 96 -17.27 3.10 12.17
CA ILE A 96 -18.22 2.36 11.31
C ILE A 96 -18.31 3.01 9.92
N ILE A 97 -18.21 4.33 9.83
CA ILE A 97 -18.39 5.09 8.57
C ILE A 97 -17.04 5.24 7.85
N SER A 98 -15.96 5.42 8.59
CA SER A 98 -14.63 5.67 8.02
C SER A 98 -14.14 4.56 7.09
N PRO A 99 -14.36 3.25 7.33
CA PRO A 99 -13.96 2.21 6.39
C PRO A 99 -14.66 2.29 5.05
N TYR A 100 -15.94 2.63 5.05
CA TYR A 100 -16.69 2.82 3.82
C TYR A 100 -16.08 3.94 2.97
N VAL A 101 -15.71 5.05 3.60
CA VAL A 101 -15.07 6.19 2.93
C VAL A 101 -13.70 5.79 2.38
N VAL A 102 -12.84 5.18 3.20
CA VAL A 102 -11.49 4.77 2.80
C VAL A 102 -11.52 3.76 1.65
N LEU A 103 -12.34 2.71 1.77
CA LEU A 103 -12.49 1.71 0.71
C LEU A 103 -13.04 2.33 -0.57
N LYS A 104 -14.00 3.25 -0.48
CA LYS A 104 -14.54 3.95 -1.65
C LYS A 104 -13.48 4.78 -2.36
N PHE A 105 -12.64 5.50 -1.61
CA PHE A 105 -11.49 6.21 -2.19
C PHE A 105 -10.56 5.24 -2.92
N LEU A 106 -10.25 4.09 -2.31
CA LEU A 106 -9.39 3.08 -2.91
C LEU A 106 -10.01 2.48 -4.19
N ILE A 107 -11.32 2.24 -4.22
CA ILE A 107 -12.04 1.74 -5.41
C ILE A 107 -11.98 2.75 -6.54
N ILE A 108 -12.22 4.03 -6.26
CA ILE A 108 -12.14 5.08 -7.28
C ILE A 108 -10.73 5.15 -7.86
N PHE A 109 -9.72 5.10 -6.99
CA PHE A 109 -8.32 5.12 -7.39
C PHE A 109 -7.94 3.92 -8.25
N ILE A 110 -8.24 2.69 -7.80
CA ILE A 110 -7.96 1.45 -8.54
C ILE A 110 -8.76 1.40 -9.85
N GLY A 111 -10.03 1.80 -9.85
CA GLY A 111 -10.88 1.82 -11.03
C GLY A 111 -10.37 2.79 -12.09
N ALA A 112 -9.93 3.99 -11.68
CA ALA A 112 -9.30 4.95 -12.58
C ALA A 112 -7.99 4.39 -13.17
N LEU A 113 -7.13 3.78 -12.34
CA LEU A 113 -5.91 3.14 -12.80
C LEU A 113 -6.19 1.98 -13.77
N ALA A 114 -7.21 1.17 -13.51
CA ALA A 114 -7.61 0.07 -14.38
C ALA A 114 -8.04 0.57 -15.77
N ILE A 115 -8.76 1.68 -15.84
CA ILE A 115 -9.15 2.31 -17.11
C ILE A 115 -7.92 2.83 -17.85
N VAL A 116 -7.03 3.56 -17.17
CA VAL A 116 -5.80 4.11 -17.78
C VAL A 116 -4.90 2.99 -18.30
N ASN A 117 -4.62 1.99 -17.47
CA ASN A 117 -3.79 0.84 -17.84
C ASN A 117 -4.44 0.02 -18.95
N GLY A 118 -5.76 -0.21 -18.88
CA GLY A 118 -6.48 -0.91 -19.92
C GLY A 118 -6.45 -0.17 -21.26
N ALA A 119 -6.54 1.17 -21.25
CA ALA A 119 -6.37 1.99 -22.46
C ALA A 119 -4.95 1.89 -23.03
N ILE A 120 -3.91 1.91 -22.19
CA ILE A 120 -2.52 1.74 -22.61
C ILE A 120 -2.31 0.35 -23.24
N VAL A 121 -2.81 -0.71 -22.59
CA VAL A 121 -2.71 -2.09 -23.09
C VAL A 121 -3.49 -2.25 -24.40
N LEU A 122 -4.68 -1.68 -24.50
CA LEU A 122 -5.47 -1.70 -25.73
C LEU A 122 -4.76 -0.94 -26.86
N ALA A 123 -4.15 0.21 -26.57
CA ALA A 123 -3.34 0.93 -27.55
C ALA A 123 -2.10 0.13 -27.99
N SER A 124 -1.50 -0.65 -27.10
CA SER A 124 -0.38 -1.54 -27.43
C SER A 124 -0.80 -2.72 -28.31
N ALA A 125 -2.04 -3.22 -28.16
CA ALA A 125 -2.59 -4.28 -29.00
C ALA A 125 -2.70 -3.83 -30.47
N LEU A 126 -3.08 -2.57 -30.70
CA LEU A 126 -3.13 -1.96 -32.03
C LEU A 126 -1.73 -1.79 -32.66
N LYS A 127 -0.68 -1.71 -31.84
CA LYS A 127 0.73 -1.60 -32.29
C LYS A 127 1.42 -2.95 -32.50
N GLY A 128 0.68 -4.06 -32.46
CA GLY A 128 1.22 -5.40 -32.75
C GLY A 128 1.31 -6.34 -31.55
N GLY A 129 0.72 -5.99 -30.39
CA GLY A 129 0.70 -6.84 -29.18
C GLY A 129 -0.09 -8.16 -29.30
N GLY A 130 -0.63 -8.50 -30.47
CA GLY A 130 -1.44 -9.70 -30.71
C GLY A 130 -2.85 -9.63 -30.12
N ARG A 131 -3.73 -10.56 -30.53
CA ARG A 131 -5.16 -10.58 -30.11
C ARG A 131 -5.37 -10.70 -28.59
N GLY A 132 -4.45 -11.38 -27.90
CA GLY A 132 -4.53 -11.58 -26.45
C GLY A 132 -4.40 -10.28 -25.65
N THR A 133 -3.53 -9.36 -26.07
CA THR A 133 -3.36 -8.07 -25.37
C THR A 133 -4.58 -7.17 -25.56
N GLY A 134 -5.23 -7.22 -26.72
CA GLY A 134 -6.47 -6.46 -26.97
C GLY A 134 -7.61 -6.88 -26.05
N ILE A 135 -7.79 -8.19 -25.87
CA ILE A 135 -8.82 -8.75 -24.97
C ILE A 135 -8.52 -8.37 -23.52
N LEU A 136 -7.26 -8.46 -23.09
CA LEU A 136 -6.84 -8.05 -21.75
C LEU A 136 -7.07 -6.55 -21.50
N GLY A 137 -6.76 -5.69 -22.48
CA GLY A 137 -7.02 -4.25 -22.41
C GLY A 137 -8.51 -3.92 -22.31
N ALA A 138 -9.35 -4.55 -23.13
CA ALA A 138 -10.80 -4.38 -23.04
C ALA A 138 -11.35 -4.88 -21.70
N LEU A 139 -10.92 -6.06 -21.24
CA LEU A 139 -11.35 -6.64 -19.97
C LEU A 139 -10.99 -5.74 -18.78
N THR A 140 -9.78 -5.19 -18.75
CA THR A 140 -9.32 -4.28 -17.69
C THR A 140 -10.11 -2.98 -17.66
N ILE A 141 -10.44 -2.39 -18.82
CA ILE A 141 -11.34 -1.23 -18.90
C ILE A 141 -12.73 -1.58 -18.35
N ILE A 142 -13.30 -2.71 -18.77
CA ILE A 142 -14.62 -3.16 -18.32
C ILE A 142 -14.61 -3.34 -16.80
N LEU A 143 -13.61 -4.02 -16.24
CA LEU A 143 -13.47 -4.21 -14.80
C LEU A 143 -13.33 -2.88 -14.05
N GLY A 144 -12.54 -1.93 -14.60
CA GLY A 144 -12.42 -0.58 -14.04
C GLY A 144 -13.77 0.15 -14.01
N LEU A 145 -14.52 0.10 -15.11
CA LEU A 145 -15.85 0.72 -15.20
C LEU A 145 -16.87 0.06 -14.26
N LEU A 146 -16.82 -1.27 -14.13
CA LEU A 146 -17.67 -2.05 -13.24
C LEU A 146 -17.40 -1.69 -11.76
N LEU A 147 -16.13 -1.53 -11.40
CA LEU A 147 -15.73 -1.08 -10.06
C LEU A 147 -16.24 0.34 -9.74
N LEU A 148 -16.18 1.26 -10.71
CA LEU A 148 -16.62 2.64 -10.52
C LEU A 148 -18.15 2.77 -10.46
N THR A 149 -18.88 1.98 -11.25
CA THR A 149 -20.36 2.02 -11.30
C THR A 149 -20.99 1.25 -10.14
N ASN A 150 -20.39 0.13 -9.73
CA ASN A 150 -20.85 -0.67 -8.60
C ASN A 150 -19.85 -0.62 -7.44
N SER A 151 -19.70 0.59 -6.87
CA SER A 151 -18.79 0.82 -5.75
C SER A 151 -19.13 -0.01 -4.50
N LEU A 152 -20.41 -0.37 -4.30
CA LEU A 152 -20.84 -1.24 -3.20
C LEU A 152 -20.27 -2.65 -3.32
N ALA A 153 -20.28 -3.23 -4.52
CA ALA A 153 -19.65 -4.53 -4.76
C ALA A 153 -18.14 -4.47 -4.47
N GLY A 154 -17.46 -3.38 -4.85
CA GLY A 154 -16.04 -3.20 -4.53
C GLY A 154 -15.76 -3.15 -3.02
N VAL A 155 -16.57 -2.42 -2.25
CA VAL A 155 -16.39 -2.28 -0.79
C VAL A 155 -16.50 -3.64 -0.10
N LEU A 156 -17.43 -4.47 -0.57
CA LEU A 156 -17.56 -5.83 -0.10
C LEU A 156 -16.36 -6.65 -0.59
N ILE A 157 -16.15 -6.80 -1.89
CA ILE A 157 -15.21 -7.75 -2.50
C ILE A 157 -13.74 -7.50 -2.09
N LEU A 158 -13.34 -6.23 -1.93
CA LEU A 158 -11.94 -5.87 -1.67
C LEU A 158 -11.32 -6.55 -0.44
N PRO A 159 -11.94 -6.54 0.74
CA PRO A 159 -11.49 -7.33 1.88
C PRO A 159 -11.12 -8.77 1.54
N TRP A 160 -11.96 -9.50 0.80
CA TRP A 160 -11.63 -10.88 0.42
C TRP A 160 -10.43 -10.97 -0.52
N ILE A 161 -10.32 -10.07 -1.50
CA ILE A 161 -9.17 -10.00 -2.40
C ILE A 161 -7.90 -9.73 -1.58
N PHE A 162 -7.90 -8.69 -0.74
CA PHE A 162 -6.76 -8.34 0.10
C PHE A 162 -6.38 -9.48 1.06
N GLY A 163 -7.37 -10.16 1.66
CA GLY A 163 -7.15 -11.30 2.53
C GLY A 163 -6.42 -12.43 1.81
N LEU A 164 -6.87 -12.79 0.60
CA LEU A 164 -6.23 -13.81 -0.22
C LEU A 164 -4.79 -13.42 -0.63
N PHE A 165 -4.59 -12.17 -1.06
CA PHE A 165 -3.27 -11.65 -1.40
C PHE A 165 -2.32 -11.65 -0.18
N LEU A 166 -2.81 -11.29 1.01
CA LEU A 166 -2.01 -11.30 2.24
C LEU A 166 -1.62 -12.72 2.66
N VAL A 167 -2.52 -13.70 2.51
CA VAL A 167 -2.19 -15.12 2.79
C VAL A 167 -1.13 -15.63 1.81
N ILE A 168 -1.34 -15.46 0.50
CA ILE A 168 -0.39 -15.95 -0.51
C ILE A 168 0.96 -15.23 -0.39
N GLY A 169 0.94 -13.91 -0.30
CA GLY A 169 2.14 -13.09 -0.15
C GLY A 169 2.87 -13.37 1.15
N GLY A 170 2.14 -13.55 2.25
CA GLY A 170 2.70 -13.88 3.56
C GLY A 170 3.36 -15.25 3.59
N ILE A 171 2.75 -16.28 2.97
CA ILE A 171 3.40 -17.59 2.77
C ILE A 171 4.71 -17.41 1.99
N GLY A 172 4.68 -16.62 0.91
CA GLY A 172 5.88 -16.29 0.13
C GLY A 172 6.96 -15.64 1.00
N ALA A 173 6.62 -14.62 1.79
CA ALA A 173 7.53 -13.92 2.68
C ALA A 173 8.16 -14.85 3.73
N VAL A 174 7.38 -15.76 4.32
CA VAL A 174 7.89 -16.77 5.26
C VAL A 174 8.91 -17.69 4.57
N VAL A 175 8.59 -18.21 3.38
CA VAL A 175 9.50 -19.10 2.63
C VAL A 175 10.80 -18.38 2.27
N TRP A 176 10.72 -17.15 1.78
CA TRP A 176 11.90 -16.34 1.44
C TRP A 176 12.72 -15.95 2.66
N GLY A 177 12.08 -15.62 3.78
CA GLY A 177 12.77 -15.30 5.04
C GLY A 177 13.57 -16.49 5.58
N ILE A 178 13.04 -17.71 5.48
CA ILE A 178 13.78 -18.93 5.82
C ILE A 178 14.95 -19.13 4.86
N LYS A 179 14.74 -18.89 3.56
CA LYS A 179 15.78 -19.05 2.53
C LYS A 179 16.95 -18.08 2.69
N ILE A 180 16.71 -16.84 3.13
CA ILE A 180 17.76 -15.83 3.36
C ILE A 180 18.56 -16.13 4.64
N ARG A 181 17.96 -16.85 5.59
CA ARG A 181 18.66 -17.31 6.80
C ARG A 181 19.64 -18.47 6.53
N ALA A 182 19.30 -19.34 5.58
CA ALA A 182 20.04 -20.57 5.26
C ALA A 182 21.27 -20.29 4.38
#